data_AF-A0A561EL22-F1
#
_entry.id   AF-A0A561EL22-F1
#
_cell.length_a   1.000
_cell.length_b   1.000
_cell.length_c   1.000
_cell.angle_alpha   90.00
_cell.angle_beta   90.00
_cell.angle_gamma   90.00
#
_symmetry.space_group_name_H-M   'P 1'
#
loop_
_entity.id
_entity.type
_entity.pdbx_description
1 polymer ?
#
loop_
_entity_poly.entity_id
_entity_poly.type
_entity_poly.pdbx_seq_one_letter_code
_entity_poly.pdbx_strand_id
1 'polypeptide(L)' 'MSRIPLICPRCGHPQRVIPGGPEHPVRVVHAETGREECEPADTRPESLPTPDSRGT' A
#
# COMPACT_ATOMS: atom_id res chain seq x y z
N MET A 1 -16.80 -12.87 -21.03
CA MET A 1 -17.07 -12.33 -19.68
C MET A 1 -15.94 -11.36 -19.32
N SER A 2 -16.18 -10.06 -19.44
CA SER A 2 -15.19 -9.05 -19.03
C SER A 2 -15.16 -9.02 -17.50
N ARG A 3 -14.03 -9.42 -16.89
CA ARG A 3 -13.83 -9.26 -15.45
C ARG A 3 -13.39 -7.82 -15.20
N ILE A 4 -14.09 -7.12 -14.31
CA ILE A 4 -13.65 -5.80 -13.86
C ILE A 4 -12.32 -5.98 -13.10
N PRO A 5 -11.26 -5.26 -13.46
CA PRO A 5 -9.98 -5.39 -12.77
C PRO A 5 -10.11 -4.88 -11.34
N LEU A 6 -9.58 -5.64 -10.39
CA LEU A 6 -9.44 -5.16 -9.02
C LEU A 6 -8.21 -4.26 -8.95
N ILE A 7 -8.38 -3.08 -8.39
CA ILE A 7 -7.35 -2.05 -8.28
C ILE A 7 -7.21 -1.66 -6.82
N CYS A 8 -5.98 -1.63 -6.31
CA CYS A 8 -5.71 -1.20 -4.94
C CYS A 8 -6.07 0.29 -4.79
N PRO A 9 -7.00 0.65 -3.89
CA PRO A 9 -7.44 2.04 -3.75
C PRO A 9 -6.36 2.96 -3.15
N ARG A 10 -5.27 2.39 -2.61
CA ARG A 10 -4.18 3.16 -1.98
C ARG A 10 -3.08 3.54 -2.96
N CYS A 11 -2.72 2.63 -3.87
CA CYS A 11 -1.57 2.81 -4.77
C CYS A 11 -1.89 2.63 -6.26
N GLY A 12 -3.14 2.32 -6.63
CA GLY A 12 -3.56 2.16 -8.03
C GLY A 12 -3.08 0.89 -8.73
N HIS A 13 -2.36 -0.01 -8.03
CA HIS A 13 -1.82 -1.22 -8.64
C HIS A 13 -2.89 -2.33 -8.77
N PRO A 14 -2.79 -3.20 -9.80
CA PRO A 14 -3.67 -4.34 -9.95
C PRO A 14 -3.63 -5.28 -8.75
N GLN A 15 -4.80 -5.79 -8.36
CA GLN A 15 -4.98 -6.76 -7.30
C GLN A 15 -5.58 -8.06 -7.83
N ARG A 16 -5.38 -9.14 -7.08
CA ARG A 16 -6.01 -10.45 -7.31
C ARG A 16 -6.52 -11.04 -6.01
N VAL A 17 -7.60 -11.80 -6.15
CA VAL A 17 -8.16 -12.61 -5.07
C VAL A 17 -7.45 -13.96 -5.05
N ILE A 18 -6.99 -14.40 -3.89
CA ILE A 18 -6.38 -15.72 -3.68
C ILE A 18 -7.09 -16.47 -2.54
N PRO A 19 -7.04 -17.81 -2.53
CA PRO A 19 -7.42 -18.59 -1.35
C PRO A 19 -6.57 -18.17 -0.14
N GLY A 20 -7.21 -18.09 1.02
CA GLY A 20 -6.56 -17.75 2.28
C GLY A 20 -6.60 -18.91 3.29
N GLY A 21 -6.47 -18.56 4.58
CA GLY A 21 -6.40 -19.50 5.70
C GLY A 21 -7.74 -19.67 6.44
N PRO A 22 -7.75 -20.37 7.58
CA PRO A 22 -8.98 -20.66 8.33
C PRO A 22 -9.70 -19.42 8.85
N GLU A 23 -8.97 -18.36 9.23
CA GLU A 23 -9.54 -17.10 9.73
C GLU A 23 -9.97 -16.17 8.59
N HIS A 24 -9.25 -16.22 7.47
CA HIS A 24 -9.49 -15.41 6.30
C HIS A 24 -9.46 -16.31 5.06
N PRO A 25 -10.60 -16.92 4.67
CA PRO A 25 -10.65 -17.92 3.60
C PRO A 25 -10.33 -17.33 2.22
N VAL A 26 -10.33 -16.01 2.12
CA VAL A 26 -10.00 -15.24 0.92
C VAL A 26 -9.08 -14.09 1.33
N ARG A 27 -8.05 -13.86 0.52
CA ARG A 27 -7.14 -12.71 0.64
C ARG A 27 -7.08 -11.94 -0.66
N VAL A 28 -6.85 -10.63 -0.55
CA VAL A 28 -6.68 -9.74 -1.70
C VAL A 28 -5.27 -9.20 -1.68
N VAL A 29 -4.48 -9.56 -2.68
CA VAL A 29 -3.06 -9.19 -2.77
C VAL A 29 -2.80 -8.39 -4.05
N HIS A 30 -1.74 -7.59 -4.05
CA HIS A 30 -1.21 -7.01 -5.28
C HIS A 30 -0.82 -8.15 -6.24
N ALA A 31 -1.23 -8.02 -7.50
CA ALA A 31 -1.02 -9.05 -8.51
C ALA A 31 0.48 -9.30 -8.76
N GLU A 32 1.27 -8.23 -8.70
CA GLU A 32 2.71 -8.23 -8.96
C GLU A 32 3.52 -8.74 -7.76
N THR A 33 3.28 -8.20 -6.56
CA THR A 33 4.11 -8.52 -5.38
C THR A 33 3.59 -9.69 -4.55
N GLY A 34 2.32 -10.05 -4.70
CA GLY A 34 1.67 -11.06 -3.86
C GLY A 34 1.47 -10.62 -2.40
N ARG A 35 1.68 -9.34 -2.08
CA ARG A 35 1.51 -8.77 -0.74
C ARG A 35 0.18 -8.02 -0.62
N GLU A 36 -0.40 -8.02 0.58
CA GLU A 36 -1.63 -7.27 0.90
C GLU A 36 -1.32 -5.79 1.13
N GLU A 37 -0.15 -5.51 1.69
CA GLU A 37 0.31 -4.15 1.96
C GLU A 37 0.87 -3.50 0.70
N CYS A 38 0.63 -2.19 0.58
CA CYS A 38 1.39 -1.36 -0.34
C CYS A 38 2.84 -1.31 0.13
N GLU A 39 3.78 -1.20 -0.80
CA GLU A 39 5.12 -0.79 -0.37
C GLU A 39 4.99 0.53 0.39
N PRO A 40 5.64 0.67 1.55
CA PRO A 40 5.70 1.96 2.21
C PRO A 40 6.27 2.93 1.17
N ALA A 41 5.48 3.92 0.78
CA ALA A 41 6.02 5.05 0.03
C ALA A 41 7.17 5.54 0.88
N ASP A 42 8.41 5.37 0.38
CA ASP A 42 9.65 5.63 1.08
C ASP A 42 9.45 6.88 1.93
N THR A 43 9.16 6.68 3.22
CA THR A 43 8.90 7.79 4.12
C THR A 43 10.28 8.34 4.35
N ARG A 44 10.76 9.19 3.43
CA ARG A 44 11.65 10.25 3.82
C ARG A 44 10.87 10.96 4.92
N PRO A 45 11.30 10.90 6.20
CA PRO A 45 10.85 11.93 7.09
C PRO A 45 11.25 13.22 6.38
N GLU A 46 10.28 14.04 6.00
CA GLU A 46 10.58 15.45 5.82
C GLU A 46 11.27 15.83 7.12
N SER A 47 12.59 16.04 7.05
CA SER A 47 13.31 16.77 8.05
C SER A 47 12.60 18.10 8.13
N LEU A 48 11.60 18.20 9.01
CA LEU A 48 11.01 19.47 9.41
C LEU A 48 12.21 20.39 9.65
N PRO A 49 12.33 21.51 8.92
CA PRO A 49 13.41 22.43 9.21
C PRO A 49 13.25 22.80 10.68
N THR A 50 14.24 22.44 11.51
CA THR A 50 14.32 22.95 12.87
C THR A 50 14.18 24.47 12.75
N PRO A 51 13.17 25.11 13.36
CA PRO A 51 13.02 26.54 13.27
C PRO A 51 14.32 27.16 13.78
N ASP A 52 14.97 27.92 12.90
CA ASP A 52 16.20 28.65 13.15
C ASP A 52 16.01 29.44 14.45
N SER A 53 16.81 29.10 15.46
CA SER A 53 16.82 29.80 16.74
C SER A 53 17.48 31.16 16.54
N ARG A 54 16.78 32.07 15.86
CA ARG A 54 17.12 33.49 15.79
C ARG A 54 16.24 34.23 16.77
N GLY A 55 16.79 34.54 17.93
CA GLY A 55 16.04 35.23 18.97
C GLY A 55 16.90 35.73 20.12
N THR A 56 17.66 36.80 19.84
CA THR A 56 18.30 37.77 20.76
C THR A 56 19.68 37.41 21.31
#